data_AF-A0A382AZR1-F1
#
_entry.id   AF-A0A382AZR1-F1
#
_cell.length_a   1.000
_cell.length_b   1.000
_cell.length_c   1.000
_cell.angle_alpha   90.00
_cell.angle_beta   90.00
_cell.angle_gamma   90.00
#
_symmetry.space_group_name_H-M   'P 1'
#
loop_
_entity.id
_entity.type
_entity.pdbx_description
1 polymer ?
#
loop_
_entity_poly.entity_id
_entity_poly.type
_entity_poly.pdbx_seq_one_letter_code
_entity_poly.pdbx_strand_id
1 'polypeptide(L)'
;PGDMSYSMGIPMQWDNPKLINAIQKVIDTGKSNGIPVAMAVDSTPEEVMQRINQGIQLTTIGLDWMFMRNAINEQVGNIKKLME
;
A
#
# COMPACT_ATOMS: atom_id res chain seq x y z
N PRO A 1 -5.14 2.61 4.42
CA PRO A 1 -5.90 3.08 3.23
C PRO A 1 -7.23 2.32 3.02
N GLY A 2 -7.25 1.00 3.25
CA GLY A 2 -8.43 0.15 3.08
C GLY A 2 -9.68 0.69 3.79
N ASP A 3 -9.69 0.68 5.12
CA ASP A 3 -10.84 1.12 5.92
C ASP A 3 -11.28 2.55 5.60
N MET A 4 -10.30 3.43 5.33
CA MET A 4 -10.56 4.81 4.94
C MET A 4 -11.37 4.90 3.64
N SER A 5 -11.04 4.07 2.63
CA SER A 5 -11.81 4.02 1.38
C SER A 5 -13.26 3.59 1.58
N TYR A 6 -13.50 2.62 2.49
CA TYR A 6 -14.83 2.17 2.87
C TYR A 6 -15.60 3.26 3.62
N SER A 7 -14.98 3.90 4.60
CA SER A 7 -15.58 5.01 5.35
C SER A 7 -15.98 6.20 4.46
N MET A 8 -15.33 6.36 3.31
CA MET A 8 -15.59 7.42 2.34
C MET A 8 -16.62 7.02 1.28
N GLY A 9 -17.18 5.81 1.33
CA GLY A 9 -18.14 5.30 0.35
C GLY A 9 -17.54 5.00 -1.03
N ILE A 10 -16.22 4.83 -1.11
CA ILE A 10 -15.46 4.58 -2.35
C ILE A 10 -14.55 3.35 -2.15
N PRO A 11 -15.11 2.18 -1.83
CA PRO A 11 -14.34 1.02 -1.42
C PRO A 11 -13.34 0.61 -2.49
N MET A 12 -12.07 0.54 -2.09
CA MET A 12 -10.93 0.10 -2.92
C MET A 12 -10.72 0.91 -4.22
N GLN A 13 -11.29 2.12 -4.33
CA GLN A 13 -11.01 3.02 -5.45
C GLN A 13 -9.73 3.82 -5.17
N TRP A 14 -8.57 3.19 -5.32
CA TRP A 14 -7.27 3.75 -4.92
C TRP A 14 -6.89 5.05 -5.65
N ASP A 15 -7.29 5.16 -6.92
CA ASP A 15 -7.05 6.33 -7.76
C ASP A 15 -8.12 7.42 -7.62
N ASN A 16 -9.11 7.22 -6.74
CA ASN A 16 -10.16 8.20 -6.54
C ASN A 16 -9.57 9.49 -5.95
N PRO A 17 -9.77 10.67 -6.58
CA PRO A 17 -9.23 11.93 -6.09
C PRO A 17 -9.61 12.25 -4.64
N LYS A 18 -10.78 11.80 -4.17
CA LYS A 18 -11.19 11.98 -2.77
C LYS A 18 -10.23 11.28 -1.82
N LEU A 19 -9.89 10.01 -2.09
CA LEU A 19 -8.99 9.23 -1.24
C LEU A 19 -7.57 9.81 -1.26
N ILE A 20 -7.07 10.14 -2.46
CA ILE A 20 -5.75 10.76 -2.64
C ILE A 20 -5.65 12.07 -1.84
N ASN A 21 -6.61 12.97 -2.00
CA ASN A 21 -6.62 14.26 -1.30
C ASN A 21 -6.74 14.09 0.22
N ALA A 22 -7.51 13.10 0.67
CA ALA A 22 -7.66 12.83 2.09
C ALA A 22 -6.38 12.25 2.71
N ILE A 23 -5.65 11.37 2.00
CA ILE A 23 -4.32 10.91 2.42
C ILE A 23 -3.35 12.10 2.47
N GLN A 24 -3.32 12.95 1.44
CA GLN A 24 -2.45 14.12 1.41
C GLN A 24 -2.73 15.07 2.58
N LYS A 25 -4.01 15.29 2.92
CA LYS A 25 -4.39 16.11 4.07
C LYS A 25 -3.83 15.56 5.40
N VAL A 26 -3.83 14.24 5.59
CA VAL A 26 -3.24 13.60 6.78
C VAL A 26 -1.74 13.84 6.82
N ILE A 27 -1.05 13.65 5.68
CA ILE A 27 0.39 13.91 5.55
C ILE A 27 0.72 15.37 5.88
N ASP A 28 0.01 16.32 5.26
CA ASP A 28 0.26 17.75 5.44
C ASP A 28 0.02 18.17 6.90
N THR A 29 -1.02 17.62 7.53
CA THR A 29 -1.34 17.88 8.94
C THR A 29 -0.27 17.32 9.88
N GLY A 30 0.21 16.10 9.64
CA GLY A 30 1.32 15.54 10.42
C GLY A 30 2.57 16.40 10.30
N LYS A 31 2.93 16.75 9.06
CA LYS A 31 4.08 17.61 8.74
C LYS A 31 3.99 18.98 9.40
N SER A 32 2.83 19.66 9.36
CA SER A 32 2.66 20.99 9.96
C SER A 32 2.79 20.98 11.48
N ASN A 33 2.61 19.82 12.12
CA ASN A 33 2.72 19.64 13.57
C ASN A 33 4.02 18.93 13.99
N GLY A 34 4.93 18.63 13.05
CA GLY A 34 6.16 17.89 13.34
C GLY A 34 5.92 16.44 13.77
N ILE A 35 4.78 15.85 13.40
CA ILE A 35 4.40 14.48 13.76
C ILE A 35 4.59 13.58 12.53
N PRO A 36 5.41 12.52 12.63
CA PRO A 36 5.57 11.56 11.54
C PRO A 36 4.28 10.83 11.18
N VAL A 37 4.01 10.67 9.89
CA VAL A 37 2.84 9.91 9.41
C VAL A 37 3.25 8.52 8.96
N ALA A 38 2.51 7.53 9.47
CA ALA A 38 2.62 6.14 9.07
C ALA A 38 1.49 5.73 8.12
N MET A 39 1.78 4.84 7.16
CA MET A 39 0.77 4.29 6.27
C MET A 39 1.05 2.83 5.97
N ALA A 40 0.02 1.98 6.04
CA ALA A 40 0.13 0.63 5.50
C ALA A 40 0.16 0.67 3.97
N VAL A 41 1.19 0.07 3.38
CA VAL A 41 1.38 -0.05 1.92
C VAL A 41 1.64 -1.51 1.61
N ASP A 42 0.54 -2.24 1.42
CA ASP A 42 0.55 -3.67 1.16
C ASP A 42 0.60 -3.94 -0.34
N SER A 43 1.66 -3.45 -1.00
CA SER A 43 1.75 -3.40 -2.47
C SER A 43 3.20 -3.49 -3.00
N THR A 44 3.42 -3.06 -4.25
CA THR A 44 4.72 -3.13 -4.94
C THR A 44 5.73 -2.11 -4.39
N PRO A 45 7.04 -2.33 -4.62
CA PRO A 45 8.08 -1.37 -4.24
C PRO A 45 7.87 0.04 -4.81
N GLU A 46 7.33 0.16 -6.03
CA GLU A 46 7.05 1.44 -6.69
C GLU A 46 6.00 2.23 -5.92
N GLU A 47 4.94 1.58 -5.46
CA GLU A 47 3.90 2.22 -4.65
C GLU A 47 4.41 2.62 -3.26
N VAL A 48 5.26 1.80 -2.64
CA VAL A 48 5.96 2.16 -1.40
C VAL A 48 6.77 3.45 -1.60
N MET A 49 7.57 3.52 -2.67
CA MET A 49 8.36 4.70 -2.97
C MET A 49 7.49 5.91 -3.29
N GLN A 50 6.36 5.73 -3.97
CA GLN A 50 5.39 6.81 -4.20
C GLN A 50 4.91 7.41 -2.87
N ARG A 51 4.58 6.57 -1.87
CA ARG A 51 4.12 7.05 -0.55
C ARG A 51 5.24 7.73 0.25
N ILE A 52 6.45 7.20 0.21
CA ILE A 52 7.62 7.84 0.82
C ILE A 52 7.83 9.24 0.20
N ASN A 53 7.79 9.35 -1.12
CA ASN A 53 7.93 10.61 -1.85
C ASN A 53 6.78 11.60 -1.57
N GLN A 54 5.59 11.12 -1.20
CA GLN A 54 4.47 11.95 -0.76
C GLN A 54 4.67 12.53 0.65
N GLY A 55 5.61 11.99 1.45
CA GLY A 55 5.91 12.45 2.80
C GLY A 55 5.59 11.45 3.91
N ILE A 56 5.23 10.20 3.59
CA ILE A 56 5.13 9.12 4.58
C ILE A 56 6.53 8.78 5.11
N GLN A 57 6.65 8.62 6.42
CA GLN A 57 7.93 8.40 7.10
C GLN A 57 8.06 6.99 7.68
N LEU A 58 6.94 6.31 7.89
CA LEU A 58 6.90 4.92 8.34
C LEU A 58 5.88 4.16 7.50
N THR A 59 6.27 3.01 6.96
CA THR A 59 5.37 2.22 6.09
C THR A 59 5.58 0.73 6.29
N THR A 60 4.50 -0.03 6.13
CA THR A 60 4.63 -1.47 5.87
C THR A 60 5.12 -1.69 4.44
N ILE A 61 5.72 -2.84 4.19
CA ILE A 61 6.03 -3.34 2.86
C ILE A 61 5.37 -4.70 2.78
N GLY A 62 4.08 -4.72 2.39
CA GLY A 62 3.34 -5.97 2.35
C GLY A 62 3.04 -6.60 3.72
N LEU A 63 2.53 -7.82 3.65
CA LEU A 63 2.18 -8.67 4.78
C LEU A 63 2.88 -10.03 4.63
N ASP A 64 3.14 -10.70 5.74
CA ASP A 64 3.78 -12.02 5.79
C ASP A 64 3.10 -13.06 4.87
N TRP A 65 1.79 -13.18 4.96
CA TRP A 65 1.00 -14.09 4.12
C TRP A 65 1.05 -13.71 2.65
N MET A 66 1.23 -12.43 2.32
CA MET A 66 1.33 -11.96 0.94
C MET A 66 2.65 -12.44 0.32
N PHE A 67 3.76 -12.30 1.04
CA PHE A 67 5.06 -12.82 0.60
C PHE A 67 5.05 -14.35 0.49
N MET A 68 4.49 -15.03 1.49
CA MET A 68 4.36 -16.49 1.47
C MET A 68 3.52 -16.96 0.27
N ARG A 69 2.38 -16.32 0.01
CA ARG A 69 1.53 -16.62 -1.14
C ARG A 69 2.27 -16.41 -2.46
N ASN A 70 3.00 -15.31 -2.60
CA ASN A 70 3.75 -15.01 -3.82
C ASN A 70 4.84 -16.05 -4.07
N ALA A 71 5.64 -16.40 -3.05
CA ALA A 71 6.68 -17.40 -3.14
C ALA A 71 6.10 -18.79 -3.49
N ILE A 72 5.00 -19.20 -2.85
CA ILE A 72 4.34 -20.47 -3.16
C ILE A 72 3.85 -20.50 -4.62
N ASN A 73 3.19 -19.43 -5.07
CA ASN A 73 2.68 -19.35 -6.45
C ASN A 73 3.81 -19.41 -7.48
N GLU A 74 4.93 -18.75 -7.20
CA GLU A 74 6.13 -18.83 -8.04
C GLU A 74 6.65 -20.27 -8.15
N GLN A 75 6.80 -20.98 -7.03
CA GLN A 75 7.27 -22.37 -7.04
C GLN A 75 6.30 -23.31 -7.76
N VAL A 76 4.99 -23.17 -7.53
CA VAL A 76 3.97 -23.93 -8.25
C VAL A 76 4.04 -23.66 -9.76
N GLY A 77 4.24 -22.41 -10.17
CA GLY A 77 4.42 -22.03 -11.57
C GLY A 77 5.63 -22.69 -12.20
N ASN A 78 6.75 -22.76 -11.49
CA ASN A 78 7.96 -23.43 -11.95
C ASN A 78 7.78 -24.94 -12.11
N ILE A 79 7.09 -25.60 -11.17
CA ILE A 79 6.77 -27.03 -11.27
C ILE A 79 5.92 -27.30 -12.52
N LYS A 80 4.88 -26.50 -12.76
CA LYS A 80 4.00 -26.68 -13.93
C LYS A 80 4.75 -26.59 -15.26
N LYS A 81 5.69 -25.64 -15.39
CA LYS A 81 6.51 -25.50 -16.61
C LYS A 81 7.42 -26.70 -16.90
N LEU A 82 7.78 -27.49 -15.88
CA LEU A 82 8.57 -28.71 -16.06
C LEU A 82 7.71 -29.92 -16.43
N MET A 83 6.38 -29.80 -16.29
CA MET A 83 5.43 -30.84 -16.66
C MET A 83 4.93 -30.71 -18.10
N GLU A 84 5.19 -29.57 -18.75
CA GLU A 84 4.95 -29.30 -20.17
C GLU A 84 6.13 -29.76 -21.03
#